data_AF-A0A0P7C5W9-F1
#
_entry.id   AF-A0A0P7C5W9-F1
#
_cell.length_a   1.000
_cell.length_b   1.000
_cell.length_c   1.000
_cell.angle_alpha   90.00
_cell.angle_beta   90.00
_cell.angle_gamma   90.00
#
_symmetry.space_group_name_H-M   'P 1'
#
loop_
_entity.id
_entity.type
_entity.pdbx_description
1 polymer ?
#
loop_
_entity_poly.entity_id
_entity_poly.type
_entity_poly.pdbx_seq_one_letter_code
_entity_poly.pdbx_strand_id
1 'polypeptide(L)'
;MDDLDGTIAAADHDYRQTAFAHAQTTDRLVFLLATRIARNVRDVAAFRDATGVGVDGDHQLDMVCTLTDVLAERNGDPGFEQVAAQIRGDLLRIAETGHFHADNRLLQLPHTPSIRGR
;
A
#
# COMPACT_ATOMS: atom_id res chain seq x y z
N MET A 1 -23.31 -35.41 26.98
CA MET A 1 -22.92 -34.03 27.35
C MET A 1 -22.07 -33.57 26.20
N ASP A 2 -22.62 -32.70 25.35
CA ASP A 2 -21.89 -32.15 24.20
C ASP A 2 -20.70 -31.36 24.70
N ASP A 3 -19.51 -31.70 24.22
CA ASP A 3 -18.26 -31.00 24.54
C ASP A 3 -18.18 -29.70 23.75
N LEU A 4 -19.04 -28.75 24.14
CA LEU A 4 -19.11 -27.42 23.55
C LEU A 4 -17.79 -26.65 23.75
N ASP A 5 -17.16 -26.81 24.90
CA ASP A 5 -15.88 -26.16 25.21
C ASP A 5 -14.76 -26.67 24.29
N GLY A 6 -14.68 -27.99 24.07
CA GLY A 6 -13.75 -28.58 23.09
C GLY A 6 -14.02 -28.12 21.65
N THR A 7 -15.30 -27.99 21.27
CA THR A 7 -15.70 -27.49 19.94
C THR A 7 -15.32 -26.01 19.76
N ILE A 8 -15.53 -25.18 20.77
CA ILE A 8 -15.11 -23.77 20.75
C ILE A 8 -13.60 -23.65 20.66
N ALA A 9 -12.84 -24.44 21.43
CA ALA A 9 -11.39 -24.42 21.41
C ALA A 9 -10.81 -24.81 20.03
N ALA A 10 -11.40 -25.81 19.37
CA ALA A 10 -11.02 -26.19 18.01
C ALA A 10 -11.32 -25.06 17.00
N ALA A 11 -12.51 -24.46 17.06
CA ALA A 11 -12.89 -23.36 16.19
C ALA A 11 -12.02 -22.10 16.38
N ASP A 12 -11.64 -21.78 17.62
CA ASP A 12 -10.73 -20.67 17.93
C ASP A 12 -9.30 -20.96 17.41
N HIS A 13 -8.82 -22.20 17.51
CA HIS A 13 -7.54 -22.59 16.91
C HIS A 13 -7.53 -22.42 15.38
N ASP A 14 -8.56 -22.94 14.70
CA ASP A 14 -8.71 -22.83 13.24
C ASP A 14 -8.82 -21.37 12.79
N TYR A 15 -9.58 -20.56 13.54
CA TYR A 15 -9.70 -19.13 13.31
C TYR A 15 -8.34 -18.43 13.40
N ARG A 16 -7.58 -18.67 14.47
CA ARG A 16 -6.26 -18.04 14.67
C ARG A 16 -5.26 -18.46 13.60
N GLN A 17 -5.23 -19.74 13.22
CA GLN A 17 -4.36 -20.22 12.16
C GLN A 17 -4.71 -19.56 10.81
N THR A 18 -6.00 -19.48 10.49
CA THR A 18 -6.49 -18.83 9.27
C THR A 18 -6.21 -17.33 9.28
N ALA A 19 -6.46 -16.65 10.40
CA ALA A 19 -6.18 -15.22 10.56
C ALA A 19 -4.69 -14.92 10.42
N PHE A 20 -3.81 -15.76 10.98
CA PHE A 20 -2.36 -15.61 10.82
C PHE A 20 -1.91 -15.77 9.37
N ALA A 21 -2.38 -16.82 8.68
CA ALA A 21 -2.07 -17.04 7.27
C ALA A 21 -2.62 -15.91 6.38
N HIS A 22 -3.82 -15.42 6.70
CA HIS A 22 -4.43 -14.27 6.02
C HIS A 22 -3.60 -13.01 6.21
N ALA A 23 -3.17 -12.69 7.43
CA ALA A 23 -2.32 -11.54 7.70
C ALA A 23 -1.01 -11.61 6.90
N GLN A 24 -0.31 -12.76 6.92
CA GLN A 24 0.94 -12.94 6.19
C GLN A 24 0.79 -12.77 4.67
N THR A 25 -0.28 -13.33 4.09
CA THR A 25 -0.54 -13.21 2.66
C THR A 25 -0.97 -11.78 2.27
N THR A 26 -1.70 -11.11 3.16
CA THR A 26 -2.09 -9.70 3.01
C THR A 26 -0.88 -8.78 3.02
N ASP A 27 0.01 -8.90 4.01
CA ASP A 27 1.23 -8.08 4.11
C ASP A 27 2.11 -8.25 2.86
N ARG A 28 2.23 -9.49 2.37
CA ARG A 28 2.97 -9.79 1.14
C ARG A 28 2.33 -9.11 -0.08
N LEU A 29 1.00 -9.16 -0.21
CA LEU A 29 0.30 -8.50 -1.31
C LEU A 29 0.51 -6.98 -1.26
N VAL A 30 0.33 -6.37 -0.09
CA VAL A 30 0.51 -4.93 0.12
C VAL A 30 1.93 -4.51 -0.22
N PHE A 31 2.94 -5.26 0.23
CA PHE A 31 4.34 -4.99 -0.10
C PHE A 31 4.59 -5.02 -1.62
N LEU A 32 4.04 -6.01 -2.33
CA LEU A 32 4.22 -6.12 -3.78
C LEU A 32 3.51 -4.98 -4.53
N LEU A 33 2.30 -4.61 -4.12
CA LEU A 33 1.57 -3.48 -4.68
C LEU A 33 2.31 -2.16 -4.42
N ALA A 34 2.72 -1.90 -3.17
CA ALA A 34 3.51 -0.73 -2.81
C ALA A 34 4.85 -0.67 -3.58
N THR A 35 5.48 -1.82 -3.83
CA THR A 35 6.70 -1.90 -4.65
C THR A 35 6.42 -1.52 -6.11
N ARG A 36 5.31 -1.97 -6.70
CA ARG A 36 4.93 -1.59 -8.06
C ARG A 36 4.58 -0.10 -8.14
N ILE A 37 3.84 0.43 -7.17
CA ILE A 37 3.56 1.86 -7.05
C ILE A 37 4.88 2.64 -6.99
N ALA A 38 5.83 2.24 -6.15
CA ALA A 38 7.12 2.90 -6.02
C ALA A 38 7.91 2.95 -7.32
N ARG A 39 7.86 1.89 -8.13
CA ARG A 39 8.46 1.88 -9.47
C ARG A 39 7.78 2.88 -10.39
N ASN A 40 6.46 2.81 -10.53
CA ASN A 40 5.70 3.69 -11.42
C ASN A 40 5.87 5.18 -11.06
N VAL A 41 5.86 5.51 -9.76
CA VAL A 41 6.12 6.88 -9.28
C VAL A 41 7.53 7.31 -9.68
N ARG A 42 8.56 6.50 -9.39
CA ARG A 42 9.96 6.87 -9.64
C ARG A 42 10.38 6.82 -11.12
N ASP A 43 9.60 6.14 -11.97
CA ASP A 43 9.78 6.16 -13.43
C ASP A 43 9.44 7.53 -14.03
N VAL A 44 8.63 8.34 -13.34
CA VAL A 44 8.45 9.75 -13.68
C VAL A 44 9.60 10.55 -13.10
N ALA A 45 10.39 11.18 -13.99
CA ALA A 45 11.64 11.84 -13.63
C ALA A 45 11.50 12.89 -12.52
N ALA A 46 10.37 13.61 -12.48
CA ALA A 46 10.05 14.61 -11.46
C ALA A 46 9.87 14.00 -10.05
N PHE A 47 9.55 12.71 -9.95
CA PHE A 47 9.26 12.00 -8.70
C PHE A 47 10.26 10.90 -8.38
N ARG A 48 11.44 10.95 -9.01
CA ARG A 48 12.50 9.93 -8.86
C ARG A 48 12.90 9.70 -7.41
N ASP A 49 12.88 10.76 -6.60
CA ASP A 49 13.29 10.75 -5.20
C ASP A 49 12.10 10.60 -4.23
N ALA A 50 10.89 10.30 -4.74
CA ALA A 50 9.71 10.10 -3.90
C ALA A 50 9.91 8.96 -2.90
N THR A 51 9.61 9.24 -1.64
CA THR A 51 9.62 8.27 -0.54
C THR A 51 8.21 7.90 -0.08
N GLY A 52 7.20 8.67 -0.47
CA GLY A 52 5.82 8.43 -0.11
C GLY A 52 4.84 8.97 -1.15
N VAL A 53 3.60 8.50 -1.05
CA VAL A 53 2.45 9.10 -1.71
C VAL A 53 1.32 9.28 -0.71
N GLY A 54 0.66 10.43 -0.73
CA GLY A 54 -0.56 10.67 0.03
C GLY A 54 -1.78 10.22 -0.76
N VAL A 55 -2.73 9.65 -0.05
CA VAL A 55 -3.95 9.04 -0.59
C VAL A 55 -5.15 9.65 0.12
N ASP A 56 -6.12 10.15 -0.65
CA ASP A 56 -7.32 10.75 -0.10
C ASP A 56 -8.32 9.71 0.44
N GLY A 57 -9.46 10.19 0.95
CA GLY A 57 -10.53 9.34 1.48
C GLY A 57 -11.17 8.40 0.47
N ASP A 58 -11.09 8.73 -0.83
CA ASP A 58 -11.62 7.92 -1.94
C ASP A 58 -10.59 6.92 -2.48
N HIS A 59 -9.47 6.74 -1.77
CA HIS A 59 -8.37 5.85 -2.16
C HIS A 59 -7.70 6.27 -3.48
N GLN A 60 -7.62 7.58 -3.73
CA GLN A 60 -6.99 8.15 -4.90
C GLN A 60 -5.69 8.87 -4.51
N LEU A 61 -4.76 8.96 -5.46
CA LEU A 61 -3.55 9.76 -5.27
C LEU A 61 -3.93 11.23 -5.02
N ASP A 62 -3.35 11.81 -3.97
CA ASP A 62 -3.56 13.20 -3.55
C ASP A 62 -2.26 14.01 -3.64
N MET A 63 -1.15 13.41 -3.19
CA MET A 63 0.18 14.03 -3.25
C MET A 63 1.28 12.99 -3.51
N VAL A 64 2.39 13.44 -4.08
CA VAL A 64 3.66 12.71 -4.14
C VAL A 64 4.67 13.47 -3.31
N CYS A 65 5.41 12.80 -2.43
CA CYS A 65 6.28 13.48 -1.48
C CYS A 65 7.59 12.73 -1.19
N THR A 66 8.56 13.48 -0.67
CA THR A 66 9.69 12.94 0.09
C THR A 66 9.33 12.88 1.58
N LEU A 67 10.33 12.61 2.43
CA LEU A 67 10.16 12.67 3.89
C LEU A 67 9.94 14.12 4.39
N THR A 68 10.38 15.12 3.62
CA THR A 68 10.42 16.52 4.06
C THR A 68 9.61 17.46 3.18
N ASP A 69 9.34 17.08 1.92
CA ASP A 69 8.79 17.99 0.92
C ASP A 69 7.71 17.33 0.07
N VAL A 70 6.73 18.13 -0.35
CA VAL A 70 5.75 17.74 -1.36
C VAL A 70 6.35 18.00 -2.74
N LEU A 71 6.41 16.96 -3.57
CA LEU A 71 6.92 17.03 -4.95
C LEU A 71 5.82 17.42 -5.94
N ALA A 72 4.60 16.94 -5.73
CA ALA A 72 3.43 17.32 -6.50
C ALA A 72 2.14 17.04 -5.73
N GLU A 73 1.08 17.77 -6.09
CA GLU A 73 -0.29 17.60 -5.62
C GLU A 73 -1.23 17.45 -6.82
N ARG A 74 -2.45 16.99 -6.59
CA ARG A 74 -3.48 16.74 -7.63
C ARG A 74 -3.71 17.88 -8.63
N ASN A 75 -3.36 19.12 -8.28
CA ASN A 75 -3.66 20.27 -9.11
C ASN A 75 -2.53 20.62 -10.11
N GLY A 76 -2.56 20.01 -11.29
CA GLY A 76 -2.02 20.63 -12.52
C GLY A 76 -0.68 20.12 -13.05
N ASP A 77 -0.09 19.06 -12.46
CA ASP A 77 1.11 18.41 -13.00
C ASP A 77 0.74 17.23 -13.93
N PRO A 78 1.09 17.25 -15.23
CA PRO A 78 0.79 16.13 -16.15
C PRO A 78 1.43 14.80 -15.75
N GLY A 79 2.61 14.83 -15.12
CA GLY A 79 3.27 13.65 -14.56
C GLY A 79 2.51 13.08 -13.37
N PHE A 80 1.88 13.94 -12.55
CA PHE A 80 0.99 13.50 -11.47
C PHE A 80 -0.21 12.73 -12.02
N GLU A 81 -0.94 13.28 -13.00
CA GLU A 81 -2.12 12.64 -13.58
C GLU A 81 -1.78 11.28 -14.23
N GLN A 82 -0.65 11.22 -14.93
CA GLN A 82 -0.17 9.97 -15.51
C GLN A 82 0.08 8.91 -14.42
N VAL A 83 0.78 9.26 -13.35
CA VAL A 83 1.07 8.33 -12.24
C VAL A 83 -0.20 7.95 -11.51
N ALA A 84 -1.08 8.91 -11.21
CA ALA A 84 -2.36 8.68 -10.56
C ALA A 84 -3.18 7.61 -11.29
N ALA A 85 -3.28 7.72 -12.61
CA ALA A 85 -3.97 6.73 -13.44
C ALA A 85 -3.29 5.34 -13.39
N GLN A 86 -1.96 5.29 -13.43
CA GLN A 86 -1.20 4.04 -13.41
C GLN A 86 -1.29 3.29 -12.07
N ILE A 87 -1.38 4.02 -10.96
CA ILE A 87 -1.33 3.41 -9.61
C ILE A 87 -2.71 3.25 -8.96
N ARG A 88 -3.77 3.86 -9.51
CA ARG A 88 -5.13 3.81 -8.94
C ARG A 88 -5.61 2.39 -8.63
N GLY A 89 -5.43 1.46 -9.57
CA GLY A 89 -5.84 0.07 -9.36
C GLY A 89 -5.12 -0.60 -8.19
N ASP A 90 -3.88 -0.21 -7.92
CA ASP A 90 -3.09 -0.78 -6.82
C ASP A 90 -3.48 -0.18 -5.48
N LEU A 91 -3.75 1.13 -5.45
CA LEU A 91 -4.28 1.81 -4.27
C LEU A 91 -5.63 1.22 -3.86
N LEU A 92 -6.54 0.97 -4.81
CA LEU A 92 -7.82 0.31 -4.53
C LEU A 92 -7.62 -1.10 -3.96
N ARG A 93 -6.71 -1.89 -4.52
CA ARG A 93 -6.40 -3.24 -4.01
C ARG A 93 -5.75 -3.22 -2.63
N ILE A 94 -4.93 -2.22 -2.31
CA ILE A 94 -4.40 -2.03 -0.95
C ILE A 94 -5.56 -1.64 -0.01
N ALA A 95 -6.49 -0.80 -0.44
CA ALA A 95 -7.66 -0.41 0.36
C ALA A 95 -8.52 -1.61 0.76
N GLU A 96 -8.75 -2.55 -0.17
CA GLU A 96 -9.47 -3.81 0.07
C GLU A 96 -8.87 -4.66 1.20
N THR A 97 -7.57 -4.48 1.51
CA THR A 97 -6.89 -5.20 2.59
C THR A 97 -7.05 -4.57 3.98
N GLY A 98 -7.68 -3.39 4.08
CA GLY A 98 -7.78 -2.63 5.33
C GLY A 98 -6.50 -1.88 5.74
N HIS A 99 -5.46 -1.86 4.90
CA HIS A 99 -4.19 -1.18 5.19
C HIS A 99 -4.25 0.35 5.18
N PHE A 100 -5.34 0.91 4.67
CA PHE A 100 -5.62 2.33 4.81
C PHE A 100 -6.57 2.51 6.00
N HIS A 101 -6.21 3.30 7.01
CA HIS A 101 -7.12 3.81 8.07
C HIS A 101 -7.60 5.24 7.73
N ALA A 102 -8.89 5.58 7.92
CA ALA A 102 -9.60 6.84 7.56
C ALA A 102 -8.77 8.08 7.08
N ASP A 103 -9.20 8.65 5.94
CA ASP A 103 -8.82 9.84 5.11
C ASP A 103 -7.43 10.51 5.25
N ASN A 104 -6.84 10.93 4.10
CA ASN A 104 -5.53 11.61 3.98
C ASN A 104 -4.35 10.83 4.58
N ARG A 105 -4.02 9.72 3.92
CA ARG A 105 -3.17 8.65 4.43
C ARG A 105 -1.86 8.61 3.66
N LEU A 106 -0.76 8.27 4.33
CA LEU A 106 0.56 8.20 3.70
C LEU A 106 0.95 6.75 3.43
N LEU A 107 1.13 6.39 2.16
CA LEU A 107 1.75 5.14 1.77
C LEU A 107 3.27 5.34 1.64
N GLN A 108 4.03 4.70 2.52
CA GLN A 108 5.49 4.69 2.43
C GLN A 108 5.92 3.80 1.25
N LEU A 109 6.69 4.37 0.33
CA LEU A 109 7.20 3.65 -0.82
C LEU A 109 8.43 2.84 -0.41
N PRO A 110 8.45 1.51 -0.64
CA PRO A 110 9.61 0.70 -0.37
C PRO A 110 10.85 1.31 -1.02
N HIS A 111 11.94 1.39 -0.27
CA HIS A 111 13.22 1.80 -0.84
C HIS A 111 13.65 0.75 -1.84
N THR A 112 13.95 1.16 -3.07
CA THR A 112 14.69 0.30 -3.99
C THR A 112 16.13 0.27 -3.50
N PRO A 113 16.68 -0.85 -2.99
CA PRO A 113 18.11 -0.93 -2.75
C PRO A 113 18.80 -0.67 -4.08
N SER A 114 19.69 0.33 -4.09
CA SER A 114 20.54 0.60 -5.25
C SER A 114 21.38 -0.66 -5.49
N ILE A 115 21.04 -1.42 -6.54
CA ILE A 115 21.95 -2.44 -7.06
C ILE A 115 23.10 -1.64 -7.66
N ARG A 116 24.11 -1.34 -6.86
CA ARG A 116 25.38 -0.81 -7.36
C ARG A 116 25.95 -1.86 -8.31
N GLY A 117 26.04 -1.47 -9.57
CA GLY A 117 26.51 -2.31 -10.66
C GLY A 117 27.87 -2.91 -10.37
N ARG A 118 28.05 -4.14 -10.86
CA ARG A 118 29.35 -4.74 -11.14
C ARG A 118 29.89 -4.19 -12.45
#